data_AF-A0AAD6UR63-F1
#
_entry.id   AF-A0AAD6UR63-F1
#
_cell.length_a   1.000
_cell.length_b   1.000
_cell.length_c   1.000
_cell.angle_alpha   90.00
_cell.angle_beta   90.00
_cell.angle_gamma   90.00
#
_symmetry.space_group_name_H-M   'P 1'
#
loop_
_entity.id
_entity.type
_entity.pdbx_description
1 polymer ?
#
loop_
_entity_poly.entity_id
_entity_poly.type
_entity_poly.pdbx_seq_one_letter_code
_entity_poly.pdbx_strand_id
1 'polypeptide(L)'
;MIRLVLSTLFTAAAVWGSPNLKPRAPKVYDACINANDIALTFDDGPYIHLRSISDQFTAVGAKATFFFNGNNWDCIYNSDRIGDVKYAFAAGHMIGSHTWSHADLTELSTAQIQDGMFRMEEALSRILGIKPAFMRPPYGDYNSNIQSIAAARGQSLALWDWDTGDADGNTTAESEALYNDVANAKVKNALILEHETEEGTATTLVPFALKLFQGKGYNLVTMAECLGVDPYQAIGVAQTQSSSWTCDGTPDPGAACGGSIVCQTGTPVFSSTAPSGPTATPTPTPNQYIHPNSNSAKCLTAASNAEGAAVEIEDCIAAGSTSQSWTVSGATLQVFGTKCLDVTGGATADGTKMQITTCSTNNANQEWTLSGSTIQWSGQSSCLDLTDGSVTDGNVIQIWTCTGGSNQKWTRTTGPGTGTAPPPPPPPPPSGNTISPGASSKSCLAAPTNANGGTVVIAPCDGSTSQSWTHTGNTLVVYGNKCLDVTNGSTTNGVKMQIWTCTPGNTGDLNQQFTVTSAHAIQWTGKSECLDLTDGSLASGNQIQMWACSAGNTNQVWNIV
;
A
#
# COMPACT_ATOMS: atom_id res chain seq x y z
N MET A 1 47.46 -29.40 -9.83
CA MET A 1 47.07 -28.40 -10.85
C MET A 1 45.62 -28.05 -10.51
N ILE A 2 45.23 -26.90 -9.96
CA ILE A 2 45.86 -25.56 -9.83
C ILE A 2 46.12 -24.89 -11.19
N ARG A 3 45.72 -23.59 -11.26
CA ARG A 3 45.74 -22.62 -12.39
C ARG A 3 44.39 -22.50 -13.15
N LEU A 4 43.86 -21.32 -13.52
CA LEU A 4 43.99 -19.88 -13.13
C LEU A 4 42.89 -19.13 -13.96
N VAL A 5 42.37 -17.90 -13.73
CA VAL A 5 42.50 -16.82 -12.71
C VAL A 5 41.27 -15.88 -12.80
N LEU A 6 40.97 -15.07 -11.76
CA LEU A 6 39.94 -14.00 -11.70
C LEU A 6 38.47 -14.48 -11.86
N SER A 7 37.42 -13.96 -11.20
CA SER A 7 37.12 -12.73 -10.44
C SER A 7 36.95 -11.43 -11.23
N THR A 8 35.70 -11.03 -11.49
CA THR A 8 35.14 -9.73 -11.02
C THR A 8 33.63 -9.69 -11.20
N LEU A 9 32.96 -8.86 -10.39
CA LEU A 9 31.53 -8.58 -10.48
C LEU A 9 31.26 -7.61 -11.65
N PHE A 10 30.03 -7.57 -12.14
CA PHE A 10 29.37 -6.28 -12.35
C PHE A 10 27.91 -6.34 -11.88
N THR A 11 27.52 -5.34 -11.09
CA THR A 11 26.17 -5.17 -10.55
C THR A 11 25.36 -4.20 -11.42
N ALA A 12 24.05 -4.41 -11.48
CA ALA A 12 23.10 -3.43 -12.00
C ALA A 12 21.82 -3.50 -11.14
N ALA A 13 21.41 -2.37 -10.58
CA ALA A 13 20.23 -2.27 -9.71
C ALA A 13 19.22 -1.27 -10.28
N ALA A 14 17.94 -1.58 -10.14
CA ALA A 14 16.80 -0.69 -10.37
C ALA A 14 15.75 -1.00 -9.29
N VAL A 15 15.71 -0.23 -8.21
CA VAL A 15 14.83 0.96 -8.06
C VAL A 15 13.35 0.57 -8.11
N TRP A 16 12.73 0.46 -6.95
CA TRP A 16 11.28 0.46 -6.78
C TRP A 16 10.81 1.93 -6.63
N GLY A 17 9.72 2.30 -7.28
CA GLY A 17 9.05 3.59 -7.05
C GLY A 17 7.96 3.43 -5.98
N SER A 18 7.94 4.30 -4.98
CA SER A 18 6.89 4.28 -3.94
C SER A 18 5.53 4.74 -4.47
N PRO A 19 4.42 4.21 -3.92
CA PRO A 19 3.09 4.72 -4.20
C PRO A 19 2.92 6.11 -3.57
N ASN A 20 2.72 7.14 -4.41
CA ASN A 20 2.18 8.41 -3.94
C ASN A 20 0.70 8.23 -3.64
N LEU A 21 0.34 8.22 -2.36
CA LEU A 21 -1.07 8.25 -1.93
C LEU A 21 -1.66 9.64 -2.25
N LYS A 22 -2.99 9.73 -2.36
CA LYS A 22 -3.62 10.95 -2.89
C LYS A 22 -3.46 12.11 -1.88
N PRO A 23 -3.04 13.32 -2.32
CA PRO A 23 -2.96 14.49 -1.44
C PRO A 23 -4.31 14.81 -0.79
N ARG A 24 -4.40 14.55 0.51
CA ARG A 24 -5.60 14.76 1.33
C ARG A 24 -5.68 16.21 1.79
N ALA A 25 -6.83 16.86 1.62
CA ALA A 25 -7.10 18.15 2.25
C ALA A 25 -7.18 17.98 3.78
N PRO A 26 -6.31 18.64 4.57
CA PRO A 26 -6.32 18.55 6.03
C PRO A 26 -7.63 19.05 6.65
N LYS A 27 -8.14 18.34 7.66
CA LYS A 27 -9.33 18.74 8.44
C LYS A 27 -9.18 18.36 9.91
N VAL A 28 -10.18 18.72 10.71
CA VAL A 28 -10.49 18.07 11.99
C VAL A 28 -11.47 16.93 11.71
N TYR A 29 -11.36 15.81 12.43
CA TYR A 29 -12.34 14.73 12.45
C TYR A 29 -12.66 14.39 13.90
N ASP A 30 -13.90 14.67 14.29
CA ASP A 30 -14.51 14.46 15.60
C ASP A 30 -15.42 13.22 15.60
N ALA A 31 -16.21 13.01 14.55
CA ALA A 31 -17.11 11.86 14.43
C ALA A 31 -16.78 10.92 13.25
N CYS A 32 -17.19 9.66 13.36
CA CYS A 32 -17.17 8.71 12.23
C CYS A 32 -18.19 9.09 11.14
N ILE A 33 -17.90 8.69 9.89
CA ILE A 33 -18.73 9.03 8.71
C ILE A 33 -19.54 7.82 8.22
N ASN A 34 -18.93 6.63 8.21
CA ASN A 34 -19.62 5.41 7.81
C ASN A 34 -20.61 4.97 8.89
N ALA A 35 -21.81 4.55 8.48
CA ALA A 35 -22.80 4.01 9.39
C ALA A 35 -22.52 2.53 9.70
N ASN A 36 -22.75 2.13 10.96
CA ASN A 36 -22.48 0.82 11.55
C ASN A 36 -21.02 0.56 11.96
N ASP A 37 -20.12 1.54 11.78
CA ASP A 37 -18.71 1.44 12.13
C ASP A 37 -18.42 2.06 13.51
N ILE A 38 -17.66 1.36 14.35
CA ILE A 38 -17.13 1.84 15.62
C ILE A 38 -15.60 1.80 15.53
N ALA A 39 -14.96 2.94 15.74
CA ALA A 39 -13.51 3.07 15.80
C ALA A 39 -13.06 3.26 17.25
N LEU A 40 -12.49 2.20 17.83
CA LEU A 40 -11.79 2.25 19.12
C LEU A 40 -10.39 2.84 18.88
N THR A 41 -10.04 3.89 19.63
CA THR A 41 -8.79 4.64 19.44
C THR A 41 -8.05 4.84 20.76
N PHE A 42 -6.77 4.45 20.78
CA PHE A 42 -5.92 4.42 21.96
C PHE A 42 -4.81 5.45 21.88
N ASP A 43 -4.67 6.26 22.92
CA ASP A 43 -3.62 7.28 23.04
C ASP A 43 -2.47 6.84 23.96
N ASP A 44 -1.51 7.75 24.18
CA ASP A 44 -0.35 7.68 25.08
C ASP A 44 0.68 6.56 24.93
N GLY A 45 0.41 5.57 24.09
CA GLY A 45 1.32 4.48 23.74
C GLY A 45 2.56 4.92 22.92
N PRO A 46 3.45 3.98 22.54
CA PRO A 46 3.34 2.55 22.80
C PRO A 46 3.78 2.22 24.22
N TYR A 47 2.95 1.48 24.95
CA TYR A 47 3.23 1.01 26.29
C TYR A 47 3.08 -0.51 26.40
N ILE A 48 3.26 -1.07 27.59
CA ILE A 48 3.38 -2.53 27.83
C ILE A 48 2.12 -3.32 27.45
N HIS A 49 0.97 -2.66 27.30
CA HIS A 49 -0.31 -3.29 26.99
C HIS A 49 -0.63 -3.42 25.49
N LEU A 50 0.04 -2.66 24.61
CA LEU A 50 -0.19 -2.60 23.15
C LEU A 50 -0.39 -3.98 22.51
N ARG A 51 0.51 -4.92 22.82
CA ARG A 51 0.45 -6.31 22.31
C ARG A 51 -0.79 -7.04 22.79
N SER A 52 -1.13 -6.94 24.08
CA SER A 52 -2.32 -7.58 24.65
C SER A 52 -3.60 -7.06 23.98
N ILE A 53 -3.70 -5.75 23.77
CA ILE A 53 -4.83 -5.13 23.08
C ILE A 53 -4.88 -5.63 21.63
N SER A 54 -3.76 -5.58 20.90
CA SER A 54 -3.71 -6.05 19.51
C SER A 54 -4.06 -7.54 19.35
N ASP A 55 -3.65 -8.39 20.29
CA ASP A 55 -4.01 -9.81 20.34
C ASP A 55 -5.52 -10.00 20.53
N GLN A 56 -6.16 -9.23 21.41
CA GLN A 56 -7.61 -9.29 21.67
C GLN A 56 -8.44 -8.89 20.44
N PHE A 57 -8.10 -7.76 19.78
CA PHE A 57 -8.74 -7.35 18.53
C PHE A 57 -8.52 -8.39 17.40
N THR A 58 -7.31 -8.93 17.30
CA THR A 58 -6.96 -9.95 16.29
C THR A 58 -7.76 -11.24 16.49
N ALA A 59 -7.94 -11.68 17.74
CA ALA A 59 -8.72 -12.87 18.09
C ALA A 59 -10.20 -12.80 17.66
N VAL A 60 -10.76 -11.58 17.53
CA VAL A 60 -12.15 -11.35 17.09
C VAL A 60 -12.25 -10.78 15.67
N GLY A 61 -11.13 -10.73 14.92
CA GLY A 61 -11.07 -10.23 13.53
C GLY A 61 -11.20 -8.71 13.37
N ALA A 62 -11.16 -7.96 14.47
CA ALA A 62 -11.36 -6.51 14.49
C ALA A 62 -10.07 -5.72 14.23
N LYS A 63 -10.22 -4.40 14.03
CA LYS A 63 -9.12 -3.42 13.96
C LYS A 63 -9.35 -2.27 14.96
N ALA A 64 -8.27 -1.54 15.23
CA ALA A 64 -8.23 -0.39 16.14
C ALA A 64 -7.27 0.68 15.61
N THR A 65 -7.26 1.84 16.26
CA THR A 65 -6.32 2.93 15.97
C THR A 65 -5.47 3.22 17.21
N PHE A 66 -4.17 3.48 17.03
CA PHE A 66 -3.29 3.90 18.11
C PHE A 66 -2.61 5.22 17.74
N PHE A 67 -2.69 6.25 18.60
CA PHE A 67 -1.94 7.49 18.45
C PHE A 67 -0.76 7.46 19.41
N PHE A 68 0.44 7.31 18.85
CA PHE A 68 1.64 7.08 19.66
C PHE A 68 2.45 8.36 19.92
N ASN A 69 3.02 8.42 21.12
CA ASN A 69 4.13 9.28 21.48
C ASN A 69 5.50 8.67 21.14
N GLY A 70 6.54 9.50 21.25
CA GLY A 70 7.93 9.08 21.08
C GLY A 70 8.68 8.87 22.40
N ASN A 71 8.39 9.71 23.40
CA ASN A 71 8.98 9.67 24.74
C ASN A 71 7.93 10.19 25.74
N ASN A 72 7.02 9.31 26.16
CA ASN A 72 5.98 9.59 27.17
C ASN A 72 6.08 8.53 28.29
N TRP A 73 5.16 7.57 28.34
CA TRP A 73 5.18 6.46 29.30
C TRP A 73 6.34 5.46 29.10
N ASP A 74 6.81 5.32 27.85
CA ASP A 74 8.03 4.61 27.48
C ASP A 74 8.67 5.32 26.27
N CYS A 75 9.92 5.00 25.96
CA CYS A 75 10.60 5.46 24.75
C CYS A 75 10.25 4.55 23.57
N ILE A 76 9.73 5.13 22.48
CA ILE A 76 9.34 4.38 21.27
C ILE A 76 10.49 3.59 20.62
N TYR A 77 11.74 3.97 20.92
CA TYR A 77 12.94 3.29 20.44
C TYR A 77 13.45 2.17 21.36
N ASN A 78 12.82 1.90 22.50
CA ASN A 78 13.10 0.71 23.29
C ASN A 78 12.70 -0.54 22.49
N SER A 79 13.54 -1.58 22.51
CA SER A 79 13.43 -2.74 21.61
C SER A 79 12.06 -3.44 21.67
N ASP A 80 11.46 -3.50 22.86
CA ASP A 80 10.15 -4.12 23.07
C ASP A 80 9.03 -3.25 22.49
N ARG A 81 9.09 -1.92 22.68
CA ARG A 81 8.17 -0.97 22.04
C ARG A 81 8.28 -1.01 20.52
N ILE A 82 9.50 -1.04 19.95
CA ILE A 82 9.73 -1.24 18.51
C ILE A 82 9.07 -2.55 18.03
N GLY A 83 9.18 -3.63 18.81
CA GLY A 83 8.58 -4.93 18.51
C GLY A 83 7.05 -4.89 18.49
N ASP A 84 6.43 -4.25 19.48
CA ASP A 84 4.98 -4.18 19.62
C ASP A 84 4.34 -3.17 18.65
N VAL A 85 4.99 -2.03 18.36
CA VAL A 85 4.58 -1.08 17.31
C VAL A 85 4.58 -1.77 15.94
N LYS A 86 5.63 -2.55 15.62
CA LYS A 86 5.68 -3.38 14.41
C LYS A 86 4.61 -4.46 14.39
N TYR A 87 4.28 -5.04 15.53
CA TYR A 87 3.24 -6.07 15.65
C TYR A 87 1.84 -5.50 15.39
N ALA A 88 1.45 -4.42 16.05
CA ALA A 88 0.14 -3.80 15.86
C ALA A 88 -0.05 -3.30 14.41
N PHE A 89 0.98 -2.70 13.81
CA PHE A 89 0.94 -2.34 12.39
C PHE A 89 0.79 -3.57 11.47
N ALA A 90 1.52 -4.66 11.74
CA ALA A 90 1.41 -5.90 10.97
C ALA A 90 0.07 -6.64 11.15
N ALA A 91 -0.58 -6.49 12.31
CA ALA A 91 -1.94 -6.95 12.58
C ALA A 91 -3.03 -6.06 11.93
N GLY A 92 -2.63 -4.99 11.22
CA GLY A 92 -3.50 -4.12 10.44
C GLY A 92 -4.14 -2.98 11.21
N HIS A 93 -3.66 -2.66 12.42
CA HIS A 93 -4.12 -1.49 13.14
C HIS A 93 -3.60 -0.19 12.50
N MET A 94 -4.39 0.88 12.57
CA MET A 94 -3.95 2.21 12.12
C MET A 94 -3.04 2.83 13.17
N ILE A 95 -1.90 3.39 12.75
CA ILE A 95 -0.95 4.06 13.63
C ILE A 95 -0.89 5.55 13.29
N GLY A 96 -1.28 6.41 14.23
CA GLY A 96 -1.20 7.87 14.16
C GLY A 96 -0.09 8.46 15.03
N SER A 97 0.07 9.78 14.98
CA SER A 97 0.97 10.51 15.86
C SER A 97 0.21 11.18 17.01
N HIS A 98 0.76 11.15 18.21
CA HIS A 98 0.31 11.95 19.36
C HIS A 98 1.37 13.00 19.78
N THR A 99 2.26 13.37 18.84
CA THR A 99 3.50 14.15 19.06
C THR A 99 4.53 13.47 19.96
N TRP A 100 5.75 14.00 20.02
CA TRP A 100 6.88 13.35 20.69
C TRP A 100 6.67 13.09 22.18
N SER A 101 6.26 14.10 22.95
CA SER A 101 6.38 14.12 24.42
C SER A 101 5.10 14.41 25.19
N HIS A 102 3.92 14.40 24.54
CA HIS A 102 2.63 14.74 25.16
C HIS A 102 2.62 16.12 25.88
N ALA A 103 3.25 17.12 25.27
CA ALA A 103 3.20 18.51 25.72
C ALA A 103 1.97 19.24 25.13
N ASP A 104 1.29 20.09 25.91
CA ASP A 104 0.17 20.91 25.43
C ASP A 104 0.64 21.85 24.31
N LEU A 105 0.14 21.61 23.10
CA LEU A 105 0.55 22.34 21.91
C LEU A 105 0.06 23.80 21.91
N THR A 106 -0.89 24.17 22.76
CA THR A 106 -1.43 25.53 22.87
C THR A 106 -0.50 26.46 23.65
N GLU A 107 0.29 25.94 24.61
CA GLU A 107 1.32 26.69 25.33
C GLU A 107 2.63 26.86 24.53
N LEU A 108 2.82 26.07 23.46
CA LEU A 108 4.08 25.98 22.72
C LEU A 108 4.23 26.97 21.56
N SER A 109 5.49 27.35 21.29
CA SER A 109 5.83 28.07 20.07
C SER A 109 5.74 27.17 18.83
N THR A 110 5.50 27.75 17.65
CA THR A 110 5.47 27.03 16.36
C THR A 110 6.71 26.15 16.11
N ALA A 111 7.89 26.54 16.59
CA ALA A 111 9.11 25.74 16.44
C ALA A 111 9.11 24.49 17.34
N GLN A 112 8.49 24.56 18.52
CA GLN A 112 8.35 23.45 19.47
C GLN A 112 7.25 22.47 19.02
N ILE A 113 6.12 22.99 18.53
CA ILE A 113 5.07 22.16 17.91
C ILE A 113 5.66 21.39 16.72
N GLN A 114 6.44 22.05 15.86
CA GLN A 114 7.07 21.39 14.71
C GLN A 114 8.11 20.34 15.12
N ASP A 115 8.88 20.55 16.19
CA ASP A 115 9.82 19.55 16.75
C ASP A 115 9.09 18.30 17.25
N GLY A 116 8.04 18.48 18.06
CA GLY A 116 7.22 17.39 18.59
C GLY A 116 6.56 16.55 17.49
N MET A 117 6.12 17.18 16.39
CA MET A 117 5.57 16.47 15.23
C MET A 117 6.66 15.84 14.36
N PHE A 118 7.79 16.52 14.13
CA PHE A 118 8.91 16.02 13.33
C PHE A 118 9.48 14.73 13.90
N ARG A 119 9.81 14.70 15.20
CA ARG A 119 10.45 13.53 15.82
C ARG A 119 9.55 12.30 15.78
N MET A 120 8.24 12.49 15.94
CA MET A 120 7.28 11.39 15.91
C MET A 120 7.04 10.85 14.48
N GLU A 121 6.95 11.74 13.49
CA GLU A 121 6.96 11.33 12.08
C GLU A 121 8.26 10.61 11.70
N GLU A 122 9.41 11.06 12.22
CA GLU A 122 10.70 10.40 11.99
C GLU A 122 10.72 9.00 12.64
N ALA A 123 10.25 8.85 13.88
CA ALA A 123 10.17 7.55 14.55
C ALA A 123 9.28 6.56 13.79
N LEU A 124 8.09 6.98 13.36
CA LEU A 124 7.18 6.13 12.57
C LEU A 124 7.77 5.81 11.17
N SER A 125 8.44 6.77 10.53
CA SER A 125 9.16 6.53 9.26
C SER A 125 10.38 5.63 9.42
N ARG A 126 11.02 5.59 10.59
CA ARG A 126 12.13 4.68 10.91
C ARG A 126 11.63 3.28 11.25
N ILE A 127 10.66 3.17 12.16
CA ILE A 127 10.19 1.89 12.73
C ILE A 127 9.29 1.12 11.76
N LEU A 128 8.38 1.81 11.08
CA LEU A 128 7.35 1.19 10.21
C LEU A 128 7.51 1.55 8.72
N GLY A 129 8.24 2.61 8.40
CA GLY A 129 8.33 3.12 7.02
C GLY A 129 7.06 3.87 6.58
N ILE A 130 6.25 4.39 7.51
CA ILE A 130 5.02 5.14 7.22
C ILE A 130 5.21 6.65 7.39
N LYS A 131 4.43 7.44 6.64
CA LYS A 131 4.16 8.85 6.97
C LYS A 131 2.70 8.99 7.40
N PRO A 132 2.37 9.29 8.67
CA PRO A 132 0.99 9.35 9.14
C PRO A 132 0.18 10.48 8.47
N ALA A 133 -1.08 10.21 8.09
CA ALA A 133 -2.02 11.22 7.59
C ALA A 133 -2.91 11.82 8.69
N PHE A 134 -2.69 11.43 9.94
CA PHE A 134 -3.41 11.90 11.11
C PHE A 134 -2.46 12.14 12.28
N MET A 135 -2.80 13.11 13.10
CA MET A 135 -2.30 13.24 14.47
C MET A 135 -3.46 13.61 15.39
N ARG A 136 -3.40 13.16 16.64
CA ARG A 136 -4.28 13.65 17.71
C ARG A 136 -3.48 14.64 18.56
N PRO A 137 -3.98 15.85 18.82
CA PRO A 137 -3.33 16.75 19.78
C PRO A 137 -3.43 16.17 21.20
N PRO A 138 -2.36 16.22 22.02
CA PRO A 138 -2.42 16.00 23.47
C PRO A 138 -3.59 16.75 24.11
N TYR A 139 -4.26 16.12 25.07
CA TYR A 139 -5.47 16.65 25.76
C TYR A 139 -6.67 16.98 24.84
N GLY A 140 -6.60 16.67 23.54
CA GLY A 140 -7.56 17.15 22.54
C GLY A 140 -7.41 18.63 22.17
N ASP A 141 -6.50 19.36 22.81
CA ASP A 141 -6.47 20.82 22.74
C ASP A 141 -5.77 21.35 21.46
N TYR A 142 -6.49 22.17 20.69
CA TYR A 142 -5.95 22.76 19.47
C TYR A 142 -6.48 24.16 19.16
N ASN A 143 -5.73 24.85 18.30
CA ASN A 143 -6.04 26.17 17.78
C ASN A 143 -5.67 26.26 16.29
N SER A 144 -5.96 27.41 15.66
CA SER A 144 -5.71 27.60 14.22
C SER A 144 -4.23 27.55 13.81
N ASN A 145 -3.28 27.81 14.71
CA ASN A 145 -1.85 27.63 14.44
C ASN A 145 -1.51 26.13 14.39
N ILE A 146 -1.94 25.35 15.39
CA ILE A 146 -1.74 23.89 15.44
C ILE A 146 -2.36 23.21 14.22
N GLN A 147 -3.61 23.55 13.88
CA GLN A 147 -4.29 23.04 12.69
C GLN A 147 -3.54 23.41 11.40
N SER A 148 -3.00 24.63 11.29
CA SER A 148 -2.20 25.06 10.13
C SER A 148 -0.85 24.34 10.03
N ILE A 149 -0.21 24.02 11.16
CA ILE A 149 1.03 23.26 11.20
C ILE A 149 0.78 21.81 10.78
N ALA A 150 -0.23 21.14 11.35
CA ALA A 150 -0.64 19.80 10.92
C ALA A 150 -0.99 19.77 9.43
N ALA A 151 -1.72 20.77 8.94
CA ALA A 151 -2.07 20.91 7.54
C ALA A 151 -0.85 21.05 6.62
N ALA A 152 0.14 21.89 6.99
CA ALA A 152 1.39 22.03 6.24
C ALA A 152 2.23 20.74 6.20
N ARG A 153 2.02 19.82 7.15
CA ARG A 153 2.68 18.50 7.21
C ARG A 153 1.88 17.38 6.51
N GLY A 154 0.66 17.68 6.05
CA GLY A 154 -0.25 16.74 5.39
C GLY A 154 -1.06 15.86 6.35
N GLN A 155 -1.15 16.26 7.63
CA GLN A 155 -1.93 15.55 8.65
C GLN A 155 -3.28 16.24 8.90
N SER A 156 -4.29 15.44 9.20
CA SER A 156 -5.54 15.89 9.80
C SER A 156 -5.50 15.74 11.32
N LEU A 157 -6.25 16.59 12.04
CA LEU A 157 -6.45 16.43 13.49
C LEU A 157 -7.50 15.34 13.73
N ALA A 158 -7.21 14.43 14.66
CA ALA A 158 -8.09 13.35 15.09
C ALA A 158 -8.58 13.62 16.52
N LEU A 159 -9.89 13.83 16.68
CA LEU A 159 -10.57 14.03 17.96
C LEU A 159 -11.46 12.79 18.21
N TRP A 160 -12.54 12.93 18.97
CA TRP A 160 -13.50 11.88 19.30
C TRP A 160 -14.91 12.49 19.49
N ASP A 161 -15.95 11.67 19.35
CA ASP A 161 -17.34 12.03 19.65
C ASP A 161 -17.90 11.27 20.87
N TRP A 162 -17.14 10.30 21.38
CA TRP A 162 -17.38 9.61 22.65
C TRP A 162 -16.07 9.41 23.42
N ASP A 163 -16.15 9.64 24.73
CA ASP A 163 -15.05 9.50 25.66
C ASP A 163 -15.36 8.37 26.65
N THR A 164 -14.36 7.57 27.02
CA THR A 164 -14.50 6.60 28.11
C THR A 164 -14.13 7.21 29.47
N GLY A 165 -13.37 8.31 29.48
CA GLY A 165 -12.83 8.93 30.69
C GLY A 165 -11.92 8.01 31.49
N ASP A 166 -11.29 7.03 30.84
CA ASP A 166 -10.42 6.03 31.48
C ASP A 166 -9.17 6.67 32.13
N ALA A 167 -8.55 7.64 31.45
CA ALA A 167 -7.49 8.49 32.02
C ALA A 167 -8.02 9.63 32.92
N ASP A 168 -9.28 10.04 32.78
CA ASP A 168 -9.93 11.10 33.58
C ASP A 168 -10.39 10.63 34.98
N GLY A 169 -10.13 9.37 35.32
CA GLY A 169 -10.38 8.81 36.64
C GLY A 169 -11.77 8.16 36.83
N ASN A 170 -12.49 7.86 35.74
CA ASN A 170 -13.63 6.94 35.82
C ASN A 170 -13.15 5.56 36.29
N THR A 171 -13.99 4.85 37.06
CA THR A 171 -13.77 3.40 37.24
C THR A 171 -14.10 2.66 35.95
N THR A 172 -13.56 1.45 35.78
CA THR A 172 -13.88 0.62 34.61
C THR A 172 -15.38 0.34 34.49
N ALA A 173 -16.12 0.25 35.60
CA ALA A 173 -17.58 0.07 35.59
C ALA A 173 -18.34 1.32 35.08
N GLU A 174 -17.80 2.53 35.25
CA GLU A 174 -18.38 3.76 34.71
C GLU A 174 -18.05 3.89 33.21
N SER A 175 -16.85 3.50 32.79
CA SER A 175 -16.47 3.40 31.38
C SER A 175 -17.27 2.32 30.63
N GLU A 176 -17.53 1.15 31.27
CA GLU A 176 -18.47 0.14 30.76
C GLU A 176 -19.90 0.70 30.61
N ALA A 177 -20.34 1.59 31.51
CA ALA A 177 -21.65 2.23 31.39
C ALA A 177 -21.72 3.19 30.19
N LEU A 178 -20.69 4.01 29.98
CA LEU A 178 -20.55 4.86 28.79
C LEU A 178 -20.56 4.02 27.50
N TYR A 179 -19.88 2.87 27.49
CA TYR A 179 -19.93 1.91 26.39
C TYR A 179 -21.34 1.37 26.10
N ASN A 180 -22.13 1.10 27.14
CA ASN A 180 -23.53 0.73 26.96
C ASN A 180 -24.35 1.87 26.35
N ASP A 181 -24.09 3.13 26.72
CA ASP A 181 -24.79 4.28 26.13
C ASP A 181 -24.43 4.48 24.66
N VAL A 182 -23.16 4.33 24.24
CA VAL A 182 -22.76 4.28 22.82
C VAL A 182 -23.54 3.18 22.10
N ALA A 183 -23.51 1.96 22.65
CA ALA A 183 -24.11 0.78 22.02
C ALA A 183 -25.65 0.78 22.04
N ASN A 184 -26.29 1.73 22.72
CA ASN A 184 -27.75 1.96 22.74
C ASN A 184 -28.15 3.29 22.08
N ALA A 185 -27.20 4.08 21.60
CA ALA A 185 -27.45 5.35 20.94
C ALA A 185 -28.23 5.16 19.62
N LYS A 186 -28.91 6.24 19.18
CA LYS A 186 -29.54 6.29 17.84
C LYS A 186 -28.56 6.61 16.72
N VAL A 187 -27.35 7.06 17.09
CA VAL A 187 -26.22 7.24 16.17
C VAL A 187 -25.70 5.85 15.80
N LYS A 188 -25.36 5.64 14.53
CA LYS A 188 -24.96 4.31 14.04
C LYS A 188 -23.45 4.06 14.10
N ASN A 189 -22.69 4.97 14.63
CA ASN A 189 -21.24 4.96 14.63
C ASN A 189 -20.69 5.78 15.80
N ALA A 190 -19.40 5.60 16.08
CA ALA A 190 -18.67 6.31 17.13
C ALA A 190 -17.16 6.25 16.88
N LEU A 191 -16.48 7.33 17.22
CA LEU A 191 -15.03 7.48 17.28
C LEU A 191 -14.67 7.67 18.76
N ILE A 192 -14.16 6.62 19.39
CA ILE A 192 -14.08 6.50 20.86
C ILE A 192 -12.66 6.71 21.34
N LEU A 193 -12.47 7.57 22.35
CA LEU A 193 -11.20 7.75 23.07
C LEU A 193 -11.04 6.72 24.20
N GLU A 194 -9.86 6.10 24.22
CA GLU A 194 -9.29 5.25 25.27
C GLU A 194 -7.78 5.54 25.35
N HIS A 195 -7.11 5.09 26.41
CA HIS A 195 -5.66 5.20 26.58
C HIS A 195 -5.07 3.81 26.82
N GLU A 196 -4.14 3.35 25.97
CA GLU A 196 -3.58 1.99 26.13
C GLU A 196 -2.62 1.83 27.32
N THR A 197 -2.29 2.94 27.98
CA THR A 197 -1.46 2.99 29.18
C THR A 197 -2.20 2.52 30.42
N GLU A 198 -3.53 2.58 30.42
CA GLU A 198 -4.36 2.18 31.55
C GLU A 198 -4.59 0.66 31.58
N GLU A 199 -4.15 0.02 32.67
CA GLU A 199 -4.31 -1.42 32.89
C GLU A 199 -5.79 -1.82 32.88
N GLY A 200 -6.67 -0.97 33.42
CA GLY A 200 -8.13 -1.17 33.39
C GLY A 200 -8.69 -1.23 31.97
N THR A 201 -8.20 -0.36 31.09
CA THR A 201 -8.58 -0.33 29.67
C THR A 201 -8.14 -1.61 28.97
N ALA A 202 -6.85 -1.96 29.10
CA ALA A 202 -6.26 -3.13 28.46
C ALA A 202 -6.83 -4.49 28.94
N THR A 203 -7.28 -4.58 30.20
CA THR A 203 -7.70 -5.84 30.84
C THR A 203 -9.21 -6.00 31.04
N THR A 204 -9.97 -4.90 31.05
CA THR A 204 -11.42 -4.90 31.34
C THR A 204 -12.22 -4.26 30.21
N LEU A 205 -11.87 -3.02 29.80
CA LEU A 205 -12.67 -2.28 28.82
C LEU A 205 -12.59 -2.86 27.42
N VAL A 206 -11.41 -3.19 26.92
CA VAL A 206 -11.26 -3.80 25.58
C VAL A 206 -12.03 -5.12 25.46
N PRO A 207 -11.91 -6.11 26.38
CA PRO A 207 -12.74 -7.32 26.35
C PRO A 207 -14.24 -7.04 26.37
N PHE A 208 -14.67 -6.02 27.12
CA PHE A 208 -16.07 -5.62 27.22
C PHE A 208 -16.58 -4.98 25.93
N ALA A 209 -15.89 -3.96 25.41
CA ALA A 209 -16.24 -3.21 24.22
C ALA A 209 -16.29 -4.11 22.97
N LEU A 210 -15.26 -4.93 22.74
CA LEU A 210 -15.22 -5.89 21.64
C LEU A 210 -16.47 -6.79 21.62
N LYS A 211 -16.81 -7.36 22.78
CA LYS A 211 -17.96 -8.26 22.97
C LYS A 211 -19.30 -7.53 22.82
N LEU A 212 -19.43 -6.33 23.38
CA LEU A 212 -20.65 -5.53 23.34
C LEU A 212 -20.97 -5.10 21.90
N PHE A 213 -20.01 -4.49 21.20
CA PHE A 213 -20.23 -3.95 19.86
C PHE A 213 -20.44 -5.05 18.81
N GLN A 214 -19.66 -6.13 18.84
CA GLN A 214 -19.94 -7.29 17.97
C GLN A 214 -21.28 -7.95 18.30
N GLY A 215 -21.64 -8.08 19.58
CA GLY A 215 -22.94 -8.61 20.02
C GLY A 215 -24.13 -7.74 19.62
N LYS A 216 -23.91 -6.44 19.37
CA LYS A 216 -24.89 -5.50 18.78
C LYS A 216 -24.84 -5.43 17.25
N GLY A 217 -23.84 -6.04 16.61
CA GLY A 217 -23.69 -6.09 15.15
C GLY A 217 -22.96 -4.90 14.52
N TYR A 218 -22.20 -4.11 15.30
CA TYR A 218 -21.32 -3.07 14.76
C TYR A 218 -20.04 -3.65 14.15
N ASN A 219 -19.47 -2.94 13.17
CA ASN A 219 -18.15 -3.21 12.60
C ASN A 219 -17.08 -2.56 13.50
N LEU A 220 -16.02 -3.29 13.86
CA LEU A 220 -14.91 -2.77 14.66
C LEU A 220 -13.68 -2.53 13.77
N VAL A 221 -13.44 -1.27 13.45
CA VAL A 221 -12.58 -0.83 12.34
C VAL A 221 -11.57 0.23 12.78
N THR A 222 -10.58 0.52 11.92
CA THR A 222 -9.71 1.69 12.11
C THR A 222 -10.47 3.00 11.91
N MET A 223 -9.97 4.10 12.48
CA MET A 223 -10.51 5.44 12.25
C MET A 223 -10.48 5.81 10.76
N ALA A 224 -9.44 5.41 10.02
CA ALA A 224 -9.34 5.64 8.59
C ALA A 224 -10.46 4.96 7.79
N GLU A 225 -10.79 3.71 8.13
CA GLU A 225 -11.93 2.99 7.54
C GLU A 225 -13.26 3.66 7.92
N CYS A 226 -13.47 3.97 9.21
CA CYS A 226 -14.68 4.64 9.75
C CYS A 226 -14.95 6.02 9.11
N LEU A 227 -13.91 6.66 8.57
CA LEU A 227 -13.94 7.94 7.86
C LEU A 227 -13.90 7.81 6.33
N GLY A 228 -13.63 6.64 5.77
CA GLY A 228 -13.50 6.40 4.33
C GLY A 228 -12.30 7.10 3.67
N VAL A 229 -11.13 7.08 4.32
CA VAL A 229 -9.92 7.83 3.91
C VAL A 229 -8.63 7.03 4.10
N ASP A 230 -7.55 7.43 3.42
CA ASP A 230 -6.23 6.82 3.61
C ASP A 230 -5.65 7.12 5.02
N PRO A 231 -5.15 6.11 5.77
CA PRO A 231 -4.49 6.31 7.08
C PRO A 231 -3.12 6.99 6.98
N TYR A 232 -2.46 6.89 5.82
CA TYR A 232 -1.08 7.30 5.59
C TYR A 232 -0.97 8.24 4.39
N GLN A 233 0.04 9.12 4.40
CA GLN A 233 0.42 9.95 3.26
C GLN A 233 1.36 9.20 2.30
N ALA A 234 2.13 8.25 2.85
CA ALA A 234 2.99 7.34 2.09
C ALA A 234 3.31 6.11 2.94
N ILE A 235 3.57 4.99 2.26
CA ILE A 235 4.16 3.78 2.83
C ILE A 235 5.42 3.46 2.01
N GLY A 236 6.52 3.23 2.72
CA GLY A 236 7.87 3.03 2.18
C GLY A 236 8.54 1.84 2.88
N VAL A 237 9.83 1.95 3.19
CA VAL A 237 10.60 0.86 3.78
C VAL A 237 10.99 1.19 5.23
N ALA A 238 10.61 0.32 6.18
CA ALA A 238 11.08 0.38 7.55
C ALA A 238 12.62 0.26 7.61
N GLN A 239 13.25 1.07 8.44
CA GLN A 239 14.70 1.09 8.59
C GLN A 239 15.18 0.05 9.61
N THR A 240 16.43 -0.38 9.48
CA THR A 240 17.12 -1.16 10.51
C THR A 240 17.42 -0.29 11.72
N GLN A 241 17.16 -0.79 12.94
CA GLN A 241 17.50 -0.11 14.18
C GLN A 241 19.01 0.14 14.27
N SER A 242 19.39 1.31 14.77
CA SER A 242 20.79 1.71 14.97
C SER A 242 20.96 2.43 16.32
N SER A 243 22.20 2.71 16.72
CA SER A 243 22.49 3.49 17.93
C SER A 243 22.05 4.96 17.87
N SER A 244 21.50 5.44 16.75
CA SER A 244 20.87 6.77 16.64
C SER A 244 19.35 6.74 16.87
N TRP A 245 18.81 5.60 17.35
CA TRP A 245 17.43 5.42 17.79
C TRP A 245 17.44 5.43 19.32
N THR A 246 17.27 6.61 19.91
CA THR A 246 17.15 6.81 21.35
C THR A 246 16.28 8.04 21.64
N CYS A 247 15.72 8.10 22.85
CA CYS A 247 15.08 9.30 23.40
C CYS A 247 16.05 10.17 24.22
N ASP A 248 17.30 9.73 24.43
CA ASP A 248 18.34 10.53 25.09
C ASP A 248 18.56 11.88 24.37
N GLY A 249 18.54 12.99 25.11
CA GLY A 249 18.72 14.33 24.55
C GLY A 249 17.55 14.83 23.69
N THR A 250 16.40 14.17 23.75
CA THR A 250 15.11 14.66 23.25
C THR A 250 14.28 15.23 24.40
N PRO A 251 13.14 15.90 24.16
CA PRO A 251 12.26 16.35 25.23
C PRO A 251 11.72 15.20 26.09
N ASP A 252 11.75 15.40 27.41
CA ASP A 252 11.11 14.55 28.42
C ASP A 252 9.55 14.64 28.34
N PRO A 253 8.80 13.72 28.98
CA PRO A 253 7.34 13.78 29.01
C PRO A 253 6.80 15.12 29.55
N GLY A 254 5.77 15.66 28.89
CA GLY A 254 5.21 16.99 29.10
C GLY A 254 6.10 18.16 28.65
N ALA A 255 7.38 17.93 28.31
CA ALA A 255 8.33 18.97 27.96
C ALA A 255 8.45 19.20 26.44
N ALA A 256 9.05 20.33 26.07
CA ALA A 256 9.35 20.69 24.68
C ALA A 256 10.82 21.08 24.50
N CYS A 257 11.29 21.11 23.24
CA CYS A 257 12.64 21.55 22.92
C CYS A 257 12.91 23.00 23.37
N GLY A 258 14.16 23.28 23.73
CA GLY A 258 14.59 24.52 24.34
C GLY A 258 15.88 24.35 25.14
N GLY A 259 16.55 25.46 25.46
CA GLY A 259 17.80 25.44 26.22
C GLY A 259 18.89 24.63 25.50
N SER A 260 19.23 23.46 26.06
CA SER A 260 20.21 22.52 25.48
C SER A 260 19.64 21.63 24.36
N ILE A 261 18.31 21.50 24.25
CA ILE A 261 17.65 20.63 23.27
C ILE A 261 17.26 21.45 22.04
N VAL A 262 17.90 21.19 20.89
CA VAL A 262 17.69 21.94 19.65
C VAL A 262 16.44 21.45 18.89
N CYS A 263 15.50 22.37 18.66
CA CYS A 263 14.25 22.12 17.93
C CYS A 263 14.47 21.75 16.45
N GLN A 264 13.80 20.71 15.97
CA GLN A 264 13.83 20.18 14.61
C GLN A 264 12.59 20.63 13.83
N THR A 265 12.68 21.75 13.12
CA THR A 265 11.53 22.35 12.40
C THR A 265 11.32 21.83 10.97
N GLY A 266 12.06 20.80 10.56
CA GLY A 266 12.04 20.27 9.19
C GLY A 266 10.85 19.35 8.86
N THR A 267 10.99 18.63 7.76
CA THR A 267 10.18 17.44 7.43
C THR A 267 11.13 16.23 7.41
N PRO A 268 10.79 15.08 8.02
CA PRO A 268 11.68 13.92 8.01
C PRO A 268 11.97 13.43 6.58
N VAL A 269 13.17 12.88 6.37
CA VAL A 269 13.57 12.31 5.09
C VAL A 269 12.90 10.95 4.92
N PHE A 270 11.69 10.97 4.36
CA PHE A 270 10.91 9.76 4.08
C PHE A 270 11.56 8.94 2.97
N SER A 271 12.16 7.79 3.31
CA SER A 271 12.89 6.98 2.33
C SER A 271 11.95 6.04 1.56
N SER A 272 11.78 6.34 0.27
CA SER A 272 11.10 5.46 -0.70
C SER A 272 11.83 4.14 -0.97
N THR A 273 13.10 4.07 -0.60
CA THR A 273 14.02 2.97 -0.92
C THR A 273 14.79 2.48 0.31
N ALA A 274 15.09 1.19 0.37
CA ALA A 274 15.85 0.60 1.48
C ALA A 274 17.29 1.15 1.56
N PRO A 275 17.82 1.45 2.76
CA PRO A 275 19.24 1.76 2.94
C PRO A 275 20.10 0.51 2.71
N SER A 276 21.26 0.68 2.08
CA SER A 276 22.15 -0.43 1.72
C SER A 276 23.10 -0.80 2.88
N GLY A 277 22.76 -1.83 3.65
CA GLY A 277 23.58 -2.39 4.75
C GLY A 277 23.25 -3.86 5.07
N PRO A 278 24.17 -4.63 5.68
CA PRO A 278 24.11 -6.11 5.63
C PRO A 278 23.26 -6.79 6.72
N THR A 279 22.22 -7.50 6.26
CA THR A 279 21.81 -8.87 6.63
C THR A 279 21.77 -9.33 8.10
N ALA A 280 20.56 -9.47 8.65
CA ALA A 280 20.20 -10.55 9.58
C ALA A 280 18.68 -10.89 9.50
N THR A 281 18.38 -12.18 9.66
CA THR A 281 17.10 -12.95 9.63
C THR A 281 15.73 -12.22 9.74
N PRO A 282 14.73 -12.55 8.89
CA PRO A 282 13.35 -12.06 8.99
C PRO A 282 12.36 -13.01 9.70
N THR A 283 11.28 -12.44 10.24
CA THR A 283 10.08 -13.12 10.79
C THR A 283 9.13 -13.57 9.65
N PRO A 284 8.30 -14.63 9.81
CA PRO A 284 7.67 -15.30 8.66
C PRO A 284 6.59 -14.50 7.90
N THR A 285 6.45 -14.84 6.62
CA THR A 285 5.39 -14.35 5.71
C THR A 285 4.09 -15.13 5.96
N PRO A 286 2.89 -14.52 5.82
CA PRO A 286 1.62 -15.25 5.84
C PRO A 286 1.60 -16.45 4.88
N ASN A 287 0.96 -17.54 5.29
CA ASN A 287 0.95 -18.80 4.54
C ASN A 287 0.38 -18.63 3.12
N GLN A 288 1.06 -19.23 2.15
CA GLN A 288 0.80 -19.05 0.72
C GLN A 288 0.43 -20.36 0.03
N TYR A 289 -0.54 -20.31 -0.88
CA TYR A 289 -0.74 -21.36 -1.87
C TYR A 289 0.17 -21.05 -3.06
N ILE A 290 0.84 -22.08 -3.60
CA ILE A 290 1.81 -21.93 -4.69
C ILE A 290 1.25 -22.64 -5.92
N HIS A 291 0.85 -21.88 -6.92
CA HIS A 291 0.21 -22.39 -8.15
C HIS A 291 1.21 -22.39 -9.32
N PRO A 292 1.20 -23.37 -10.22
CA PRO A 292 1.86 -23.21 -11.51
C PRO A 292 1.13 -22.12 -12.33
N ASN A 293 1.86 -21.21 -12.97
CA ASN A 293 1.27 -20.11 -13.76
C ASN A 293 0.42 -20.58 -14.95
N SER A 294 0.56 -21.84 -15.36
CA SER A 294 -0.28 -22.47 -16.38
C SER A 294 -1.68 -22.87 -15.87
N ASN A 295 -1.89 -23.03 -14.56
CA ASN A 295 -3.18 -23.39 -13.99
C ASN A 295 -3.32 -22.99 -12.50
N SER A 296 -4.10 -21.95 -12.21
CA SER A 296 -4.37 -21.46 -10.85
C SER A 296 -5.32 -22.33 -10.01
N ALA A 297 -5.96 -23.36 -10.61
CA ALA A 297 -6.74 -24.35 -9.87
C ALA A 297 -5.86 -25.48 -9.28
N LYS A 298 -4.57 -25.53 -9.66
CA LYS A 298 -3.59 -26.50 -9.17
C LYS A 298 -2.67 -25.87 -8.12
N CYS A 299 -2.21 -26.68 -7.18
CA CYS A 299 -1.44 -26.27 -6.01
C CYS A 299 -0.25 -27.20 -5.75
N LEU A 300 0.89 -26.60 -5.40
CA LEU A 300 2.06 -27.29 -4.87
C LEU A 300 1.67 -27.97 -3.54
N THR A 301 1.79 -29.28 -3.50
CA THR A 301 1.24 -30.11 -2.42
C THR A 301 2.31 -31.04 -1.88
N ALA A 302 2.44 -31.13 -0.56
CA ALA A 302 3.21 -32.20 0.06
C ALA A 302 2.30 -33.43 0.27
N ALA A 303 2.66 -34.56 -0.34
CA ALA A 303 1.85 -35.78 -0.39
C ALA A 303 1.41 -36.30 0.99
N SER A 304 2.25 -36.08 2.01
CA SER A 304 1.94 -36.32 3.43
C SER A 304 2.94 -35.57 4.31
N ASN A 305 2.76 -35.61 5.64
CA ASN A 305 3.70 -35.05 6.63
C ASN A 305 4.85 -36.03 7.01
N ALA A 306 5.16 -37.01 6.15
CA ALA A 306 6.27 -37.94 6.36
C ALA A 306 7.62 -37.35 5.88
N GLU A 307 8.72 -37.78 6.49
CA GLU A 307 10.07 -37.47 5.98
C GLU A 307 10.26 -38.10 4.60
N GLY A 308 10.73 -37.32 3.63
CA GLY A 308 10.90 -37.76 2.24
C GLY A 308 9.58 -37.91 1.48
N ALA A 309 8.46 -37.40 2.00
CA ALA A 309 7.21 -37.35 1.24
C ALA A 309 7.39 -36.46 0.01
N ALA A 310 6.88 -36.91 -1.14
CA ALA A 310 6.99 -36.19 -2.40
C ALA A 310 6.29 -34.82 -2.35
N VAL A 311 6.80 -33.88 -3.15
CA VAL A 311 6.10 -32.63 -3.47
C VAL A 311 5.61 -32.71 -4.91
N GLU A 312 4.31 -32.53 -5.08
CA GLU A 312 3.59 -32.80 -6.33
C GLU A 312 2.57 -31.69 -6.64
N ILE A 313 1.95 -31.74 -7.81
CA ILE A 313 0.74 -30.98 -8.10
C ILE A 313 -0.49 -31.79 -7.70
N GLU A 314 -1.42 -31.15 -7.01
CA GLU A 314 -2.81 -31.58 -6.83
C GLU A 314 -3.77 -30.42 -7.16
N ASP A 315 -5.07 -30.71 -7.26
CA ASP A 315 -6.12 -29.69 -7.16
C ASP A 315 -5.99 -28.90 -5.85
N CYS A 316 -6.22 -27.59 -5.91
CA CYS A 316 -6.24 -26.73 -4.73
C CYS A 316 -7.44 -27.07 -3.83
N ILE A 317 -7.15 -27.61 -2.65
CA ILE A 317 -8.17 -27.98 -1.64
C ILE A 317 -8.43 -26.82 -0.66
N ALA A 318 -9.52 -26.94 0.10
CA ALA A 318 -10.13 -25.84 0.86
C ALA A 318 -9.16 -25.10 1.81
N ALA A 319 -9.43 -23.80 1.99
CA ALA A 319 -8.58 -22.89 2.75
C ALA A 319 -8.38 -23.38 4.20
N GLY A 320 -7.14 -23.72 4.53
CA GLY A 320 -6.74 -24.29 5.83
C GLY A 320 -6.08 -25.66 5.73
N SER A 321 -5.98 -26.27 4.54
CA SER A 321 -5.19 -27.50 4.37
C SER A 321 -3.71 -27.26 4.66
N THR A 322 -3.15 -28.04 5.57
CA THR A 322 -1.75 -27.94 6.00
C THR A 322 -0.75 -28.51 5.00
N SER A 323 -1.20 -29.24 3.96
CA SER A 323 -0.35 -29.80 2.89
C SER A 323 -0.09 -28.86 1.70
N GLN A 324 -0.89 -27.80 1.55
CA GLN A 324 -0.79 -26.79 0.48
C GLN A 324 -0.51 -25.37 1.01
N SER A 325 -0.40 -25.23 2.33
CA SER A 325 -0.21 -23.98 3.05
C SER A 325 1.30 -23.75 3.31
N TRP A 326 1.98 -23.05 2.41
CA TRP A 326 3.43 -22.83 2.46
C TRP A 326 3.83 -21.49 3.11
N THR A 327 4.53 -21.53 4.23
CA THR A 327 5.08 -20.34 4.91
C THR A 327 6.45 -20.00 4.35
N VAL A 328 6.69 -18.76 3.92
CA VAL A 328 8.05 -18.29 3.57
C VAL A 328 8.72 -17.76 4.84
N SER A 329 9.78 -18.43 5.28
CA SER A 329 10.48 -18.16 6.55
C SER A 329 11.99 -18.13 6.32
N GLY A 330 12.59 -16.94 6.33
CA GLY A 330 13.95 -16.74 5.83
C GLY A 330 14.08 -17.19 4.37
N ALA A 331 15.04 -18.08 4.08
CA ALA A 331 15.15 -18.75 2.78
C ALA A 331 14.29 -20.02 2.68
N THR A 332 13.62 -20.47 3.73
CA THR A 332 12.90 -21.76 3.71
C THR A 332 11.45 -21.62 3.27
N LEU A 333 10.99 -22.58 2.48
CA LEU A 333 9.58 -22.80 2.14
C LEU A 333 9.03 -23.90 3.05
N GLN A 334 8.25 -23.53 4.06
CA GLN A 334 7.83 -24.43 5.13
C GLN A 334 6.39 -24.90 4.96
N VAL A 335 6.10 -26.16 5.29
CA VAL A 335 4.78 -26.79 5.26
C VAL A 335 4.61 -27.67 6.51
N PHE A 336 3.36 -27.93 6.93
CA PHE A 336 3.04 -28.54 8.24
C PHE A 336 3.75 -27.86 9.45
N GLY A 337 4.15 -26.58 9.31
CA GLY A 337 4.85 -25.78 10.33
C GLY A 337 6.25 -26.23 10.74
N THR A 338 6.74 -27.38 10.25
CA THR A 338 8.01 -27.99 10.70
C THR A 338 8.80 -28.67 9.57
N LYS A 339 8.22 -28.81 8.38
CA LYS A 339 8.84 -29.44 7.21
C LYS A 339 9.19 -28.37 6.19
N CYS A 340 10.28 -28.58 5.47
CA CYS A 340 10.80 -27.68 4.46
C CYS A 340 10.78 -28.38 3.10
N LEU A 341 10.47 -27.62 2.04
CA LEU A 341 10.68 -28.05 0.66
C LEU A 341 12.16 -28.37 0.46
N ASP A 342 12.48 -29.59 0.03
CA ASP A 342 13.83 -30.16 0.05
C ASP A 342 14.13 -30.86 -1.29
N VAL A 343 15.30 -30.61 -1.87
CA VAL A 343 15.78 -31.32 -3.07
C VAL A 343 16.28 -32.70 -2.67
N THR A 344 15.67 -33.77 -3.19
CA THR A 344 15.93 -35.14 -2.73
C THR A 344 17.42 -35.50 -2.73
N GLY A 345 17.97 -35.66 -1.53
CA GLY A 345 19.38 -36.01 -1.31
C GLY A 345 20.41 -34.94 -1.69
N GLY A 346 19.96 -33.72 -2.02
CA GLY A 346 20.82 -32.64 -2.51
C GLY A 346 21.42 -32.89 -3.89
N ALA A 347 20.82 -33.77 -4.70
CA ALA A 347 21.33 -34.10 -6.02
C ALA A 347 21.09 -32.94 -7.01
N THR A 348 22.14 -32.49 -7.69
CA THR A 348 22.13 -31.34 -8.61
C THR A 348 21.79 -31.68 -10.06
N ALA A 349 21.35 -32.91 -10.34
CA ALA A 349 20.95 -33.32 -11.68
C ALA A 349 19.56 -32.76 -12.04
N ASP A 350 19.41 -32.29 -13.27
CA ASP A 350 18.11 -31.94 -13.85
C ASP A 350 17.19 -33.17 -13.84
N GLY A 351 15.96 -32.98 -13.33
CA GLY A 351 15.01 -34.07 -13.09
C GLY A 351 15.06 -34.69 -11.70
N THR A 352 16.00 -34.29 -10.82
CA THR A 352 15.94 -34.66 -9.39
C THR A 352 14.62 -34.18 -8.80
N LYS A 353 13.91 -35.07 -8.11
CA LYS A 353 12.58 -34.80 -7.58
C LYS A 353 12.60 -34.03 -6.26
N MET A 354 11.46 -33.39 -5.99
CA MET A 354 11.21 -32.62 -4.78
C MET A 354 10.55 -33.48 -3.71
N GLN A 355 10.97 -33.29 -2.47
CA GLN A 355 10.40 -33.89 -1.28
C GLN A 355 10.18 -32.83 -0.19
N ILE A 356 9.67 -33.26 0.96
CA ILE A 356 9.78 -32.51 2.21
C ILE A 356 10.60 -33.28 3.25
N THR A 357 11.34 -32.55 4.06
CA THR A 357 12.09 -33.07 5.22
C THR A 357 11.97 -32.09 6.38
N THR A 358 12.28 -32.51 7.62
CA THR A 358 12.26 -31.59 8.78
C THR A 358 13.20 -30.40 8.56
N CYS A 359 12.69 -29.19 8.77
CA CYS A 359 13.45 -27.96 8.61
C CYS A 359 14.71 -27.94 9.49
N SER A 360 15.83 -27.55 8.90
CA SER A 360 17.16 -27.67 9.51
C SER A 360 18.04 -26.47 9.16
N THR A 361 18.80 -25.96 10.12
CA THR A 361 19.62 -24.76 9.94
C THR A 361 20.88 -25.06 9.12
N ASN A 362 21.18 -24.21 8.14
CA ASN A 362 22.30 -24.35 7.19
C ASN A 362 22.19 -25.58 6.26
N ASN A 363 20.99 -26.11 6.02
CA ASN A 363 20.76 -27.15 5.02
C ASN A 363 20.44 -26.53 3.66
N ALA A 364 21.46 -26.44 2.80
CA ALA A 364 21.34 -25.90 1.45
C ALA A 364 20.22 -26.55 0.61
N ASN A 365 19.86 -27.81 0.84
CA ASN A 365 18.78 -28.50 0.11
C ASN A 365 17.40 -27.88 0.37
N GLN A 366 17.24 -27.14 1.47
CA GLN A 366 15.99 -26.54 1.97
C GLN A 366 15.91 -25.02 1.73
N GLU A 367 16.93 -24.42 1.12
CA GLU A 367 17.03 -22.97 0.93
C GLU A 367 16.57 -22.55 -0.47
N TRP A 368 15.67 -21.56 -0.54
CA TRP A 368 14.98 -21.12 -1.75
C TRP A 368 15.05 -19.60 -1.91
N THR A 369 15.29 -19.16 -3.14
CA THR A 369 15.28 -17.75 -3.53
C THR A 369 14.04 -17.49 -4.39
N LEU A 370 13.10 -16.70 -3.85
CA LEU A 370 11.80 -16.45 -4.48
C LEU A 370 11.80 -15.12 -5.25
N SER A 371 12.12 -15.18 -6.55
CA SER A 371 12.28 -14.01 -7.42
C SER A 371 11.09 -13.85 -8.37
N GLY A 372 10.18 -12.93 -8.02
CA GLY A 372 8.92 -12.73 -8.74
C GLY A 372 8.08 -14.01 -8.75
N SER A 373 7.79 -14.53 -9.95
CA SER A 373 7.14 -15.82 -10.17
C SER A 373 8.12 -17.00 -10.32
N THR A 374 9.38 -16.89 -9.92
CA THR A 374 10.37 -17.97 -10.03
C THR A 374 10.81 -18.39 -8.62
N ILE A 375 10.80 -19.69 -8.34
CA ILE A 375 11.31 -20.27 -7.11
C ILE A 375 12.60 -21.01 -7.48
N GLN A 376 13.74 -20.47 -7.06
CA GLN A 376 15.08 -21.00 -7.40
C GLN A 376 15.70 -21.68 -6.19
N TRP A 377 16.39 -22.81 -6.39
CA TRP A 377 17.15 -23.46 -5.33
C TRP A 377 18.38 -22.58 -5.00
N SER A 378 18.50 -22.12 -3.75
CA SER A 378 19.47 -21.09 -3.36
C SER A 378 20.91 -21.53 -3.61
N GLY A 379 21.68 -20.67 -4.27
CA GLY A 379 23.07 -20.95 -4.66
C GLY A 379 23.23 -21.91 -5.85
N GLN A 380 22.14 -22.45 -6.41
CA GLN A 380 22.18 -23.39 -7.54
C GLN A 380 21.59 -22.76 -8.81
N SER A 381 21.93 -23.30 -9.99
CA SER A 381 21.36 -22.87 -11.29
C SER A 381 20.01 -23.52 -11.62
N SER A 382 19.42 -24.26 -10.67
CA SER A 382 18.19 -25.03 -10.88
C SER A 382 16.99 -24.35 -10.22
N CYS A 383 15.88 -24.33 -10.94
CA CYS A 383 14.60 -23.77 -10.53
C CYS A 383 13.62 -24.90 -10.16
N LEU A 384 12.66 -24.59 -9.31
CA LEU A 384 11.48 -25.42 -9.07
C LEU A 384 10.73 -25.54 -10.40
N ASP A 385 10.60 -26.76 -10.90
CA ASP A 385 10.20 -27.06 -12.26
C ASP A 385 9.02 -28.04 -12.24
N LEU A 386 7.91 -27.62 -12.84
CA LEU A 386 6.78 -28.50 -13.08
C LEU A 386 7.20 -29.53 -14.14
N THR A 387 7.38 -30.78 -13.71
CA THR A 387 7.83 -31.90 -14.55
C THR A 387 7.03 -31.95 -15.85
N ASP A 388 7.74 -31.83 -16.98
CA ASP A 388 7.22 -31.82 -18.35
C ASP A 388 6.11 -30.77 -18.63
N GLY A 389 5.95 -29.78 -17.75
CA GLY A 389 4.85 -28.82 -17.76
C GLY A 389 3.48 -29.43 -17.43
N SER A 390 3.41 -30.69 -17.00
CA SER A 390 2.17 -31.43 -16.77
C SER A 390 1.44 -30.93 -15.52
N VAL A 391 0.24 -30.40 -15.67
CA VAL A 391 -0.66 -29.99 -14.57
C VAL A 391 -1.58 -31.14 -14.11
N THR A 392 -1.11 -32.39 -14.26
CA THR A 392 -1.84 -33.59 -13.82
C THR A 392 -1.60 -33.84 -12.34
N ASP A 393 -2.61 -34.33 -11.63
CA ASP A 393 -2.51 -34.73 -10.22
C ASP A 393 -1.50 -35.88 -10.04
N GLY A 394 -0.81 -35.90 -8.90
CA GLY A 394 0.33 -36.79 -8.62
C GLY A 394 1.60 -36.47 -9.45
N ASN A 395 1.65 -35.36 -10.20
CA ASN A 395 2.87 -35.00 -10.93
C ASN A 395 3.93 -34.44 -9.97
N VAL A 396 4.85 -35.32 -9.53
CA VAL A 396 5.96 -34.97 -8.64
C VAL A 396 6.86 -33.91 -9.28
N ILE A 397 7.04 -32.80 -8.56
CA ILE A 397 7.86 -31.65 -8.95
C ILE A 397 9.34 -32.03 -8.98
N GLN A 398 10.11 -31.34 -9.80
CA GLN A 398 11.56 -31.53 -9.92
C GLN A 398 12.31 -30.21 -9.76
N ILE A 399 13.63 -30.30 -9.63
CA ILE A 399 14.50 -29.22 -10.09
C ILE A 399 14.85 -29.42 -11.57
N TRP A 400 15.00 -28.30 -12.27
CA TRP A 400 15.60 -28.26 -13.61
C TRP A 400 16.35 -26.94 -13.79
N THR A 401 17.41 -26.91 -14.58
CA THR A 401 18.15 -25.70 -14.99
C THR A 401 17.17 -24.57 -15.29
N CYS A 402 17.40 -23.39 -14.71
CA CYS A 402 16.51 -22.23 -14.87
C CYS A 402 16.48 -21.75 -16.34
N THR A 403 15.52 -22.25 -17.12
CA THR A 403 15.25 -21.86 -18.51
C THR A 403 14.38 -20.60 -18.59
N GLY A 404 13.61 -20.33 -17.54
CA GLY A 404 12.57 -19.31 -17.56
C GLY A 404 11.29 -19.72 -18.29
N GLY A 405 11.18 -20.98 -18.74
CA GLY A 405 9.98 -21.55 -19.36
C GLY A 405 8.74 -21.49 -18.45
N SER A 406 7.56 -21.61 -19.06
CA SER A 406 6.27 -21.46 -18.35
C SER A 406 6.03 -22.49 -17.25
N ASN A 407 6.68 -23.65 -17.32
CA ASN A 407 6.66 -24.70 -16.30
C ASN A 407 7.53 -24.36 -15.06
N GLN A 408 8.36 -23.32 -15.13
CA GLN A 408 9.18 -22.80 -14.02
C GLN A 408 8.61 -21.49 -13.45
N LYS A 409 7.31 -21.23 -13.68
CA LYS A 409 6.62 -20.01 -13.24
C LYS A 409 5.51 -20.34 -12.27
N TRP A 410 5.54 -19.68 -11.12
CA TRP A 410 4.78 -19.97 -9.92
C TRP A 410 4.14 -18.70 -9.36
N THR A 411 2.82 -18.74 -9.13
CA THR A 411 2.03 -17.64 -8.55
C THR A 411 1.74 -17.97 -7.09
N ARG A 412 1.84 -16.97 -6.21
CA ARG A 412 1.71 -17.14 -4.77
C ARG A 412 0.56 -16.29 -4.24
N THR A 413 -0.36 -16.91 -3.52
CA THR A 413 -1.65 -16.33 -3.11
C THR A 413 -1.95 -16.67 -1.64
N THR A 414 -2.89 -15.96 -1.01
CA THR A 414 -3.33 -16.20 0.37
C THR A 414 -4.51 -17.17 0.48
N GLY A 415 -4.92 -17.84 -0.61
CA GLY A 415 -6.03 -18.79 -0.61
C GLY A 415 -6.05 -19.69 -1.85
N PRO A 416 -6.68 -20.87 -1.79
CA PRO A 416 -6.77 -21.80 -2.92
C PRO A 416 -7.57 -21.17 -4.07
N GLY A 417 -6.99 -21.13 -5.26
CA GLY A 417 -7.59 -20.50 -6.43
C GLY A 417 -8.87 -21.20 -6.87
N THR A 418 -9.96 -20.45 -7.03
CA THR A 418 -11.24 -21.00 -7.48
C THR A 418 -11.17 -21.42 -8.95
N GLY A 419 -11.54 -22.67 -9.23
CA GLY A 419 -11.36 -23.35 -10.51
C GLY A 419 -12.25 -22.91 -11.68
N THR A 420 -12.49 -21.60 -11.84
CA THR A 420 -13.16 -21.01 -13.01
C THR A 420 -12.30 -19.91 -13.58
N ALA A 421 -11.79 -20.09 -14.80
CA ALA A 421 -10.87 -19.15 -15.44
C ALA A 421 -11.47 -17.72 -15.52
N PRO A 422 -10.86 -16.72 -14.86
CA PRO A 422 -11.24 -15.33 -15.04
C PRO A 422 -10.96 -14.87 -16.48
N PRO A 423 -11.68 -13.85 -17.01
CA PRO A 423 -11.17 -13.10 -18.16
C PRO A 423 -9.79 -12.49 -17.82
N PRO A 424 -8.93 -12.20 -18.82
CA PRO A 424 -7.60 -11.67 -18.59
C PRO A 424 -7.66 -10.39 -17.73
N PRO A 425 -6.67 -10.18 -16.83
CA PRO A 425 -6.73 -9.11 -15.84
C PRO A 425 -6.86 -7.74 -16.53
N PRO A 426 -7.62 -6.79 -15.93
CA PRO A 426 -7.65 -5.43 -16.43
C PRO A 426 -6.23 -4.86 -16.50
N PRO A 427 -5.88 -4.08 -17.55
CA PRO A 427 -4.66 -3.29 -17.53
C PRO A 427 -4.66 -2.34 -16.31
N PRO A 428 -3.49 -1.98 -15.76
CA PRO A 428 -3.38 -1.25 -14.51
C PRO A 428 -4.14 0.10 -14.56
N PRO A 429 -4.63 0.61 -13.42
CA PRO A 429 -5.27 1.92 -13.33
C PRO A 429 -4.38 2.98 -14.00
N PRO A 430 -4.89 3.71 -15.00
CA PRO A 430 -4.03 4.49 -15.88
C PRO A 430 -3.53 5.76 -15.17
N SER A 431 -2.22 5.97 -15.21
CA SER A 431 -1.54 7.13 -14.61
C SER A 431 -1.55 8.35 -15.54
N GLY A 432 -2.72 8.71 -16.05
CA GLY A 432 -2.93 9.83 -16.96
C GLY A 432 -4.15 10.67 -16.56
N ASN A 433 -4.13 11.92 -16.97
CA ASN A 433 -5.16 12.89 -16.59
C ASN A 433 -6.46 12.62 -17.34
N THR A 434 -7.58 12.94 -16.70
CA THR A 434 -8.91 12.90 -17.29
C THR A 434 -9.12 14.16 -18.11
N ILE A 435 -9.34 14.02 -19.42
CA ILE A 435 -9.65 15.17 -20.30
C ILE A 435 -11.16 15.20 -20.54
N SER A 436 -11.81 16.33 -20.24
CA SER A 436 -13.25 16.51 -20.42
C SER A 436 -13.57 17.88 -21.05
N PRO A 437 -14.64 18.03 -21.86
CA PRO A 437 -15.04 19.33 -22.39
C PRO A 437 -15.38 20.30 -21.26
N GLY A 438 -15.05 21.59 -21.44
CA GLY A 438 -15.29 22.66 -20.46
C GLY A 438 -16.74 22.73 -19.96
N ALA A 439 -17.69 22.37 -20.82
CA ALA A 439 -19.13 22.35 -20.51
C ALA A 439 -19.62 21.11 -19.71
N SER A 440 -18.80 20.05 -19.52
CA SER A 440 -19.25 18.84 -18.82
C SER A 440 -18.10 17.98 -18.28
N SER A 441 -17.94 17.97 -16.96
CA SER A 441 -17.05 17.04 -16.24
C SER A 441 -17.57 15.58 -16.16
N LYS A 442 -18.70 15.27 -16.80
CA LYS A 442 -19.30 13.91 -16.86
C LYS A 442 -19.02 13.20 -18.19
N SER A 443 -18.41 13.89 -19.13
CA SER A 443 -18.11 13.39 -20.49
C SER A 443 -16.62 13.50 -20.73
N CYS A 444 -15.97 12.41 -21.10
CA CYS A 444 -14.52 12.28 -21.14
C CYS A 444 -14.02 11.94 -22.56
N LEU A 445 -12.82 12.42 -22.88
CA LEU A 445 -12.09 12.12 -24.10
C LEU A 445 -11.61 10.66 -24.04
N ALA A 446 -12.14 9.81 -24.92
CA ALA A 446 -11.86 8.38 -24.95
C ALA A 446 -11.23 7.97 -26.28
N ALA A 447 -10.26 7.05 -26.25
CA ALA A 447 -9.74 6.36 -27.41
C ALA A 447 -10.11 4.86 -27.32
N PRO A 448 -11.27 4.40 -27.85
CA PRO A 448 -11.85 3.09 -27.49
C PRO A 448 -11.04 1.85 -27.92
N THR A 449 -9.95 2.01 -28.67
CA THR A 449 -9.10 0.92 -29.17
C THR A 449 -7.63 1.31 -29.13
N ASN A 450 -6.74 0.42 -28.69
CA ASN A 450 -5.27 0.62 -28.68
C ASN A 450 -4.61 0.38 -30.07
N ALA A 451 -5.36 0.54 -31.16
CA ALA A 451 -4.88 0.37 -32.53
C ALA A 451 -4.41 1.71 -33.11
N ASN A 452 -3.39 1.68 -33.97
CA ASN A 452 -3.02 2.85 -34.78
C ASN A 452 -4.18 3.16 -35.76
N GLY A 453 -4.63 4.41 -35.79
CA GLY A 453 -5.86 4.81 -36.48
C GLY A 453 -7.14 4.65 -35.65
N GLY A 454 -7.02 4.26 -34.37
CA GLY A 454 -8.16 4.21 -33.45
C GLY A 454 -8.77 5.60 -33.22
N THR A 455 -10.09 5.72 -33.33
CA THR A 455 -10.81 6.99 -33.22
C THR A 455 -10.74 7.60 -31.82
N VAL A 456 -10.67 8.93 -31.70
CA VAL A 456 -10.82 9.63 -30.41
C VAL A 456 -12.20 10.29 -30.33
N VAL A 457 -12.97 9.95 -29.30
CA VAL A 457 -14.40 10.28 -29.13
C VAL A 457 -14.70 10.88 -27.75
N ILE A 458 -15.92 11.37 -27.54
CA ILE A 458 -16.51 11.54 -26.21
C ILE A 458 -17.18 10.25 -25.75
N ALA A 459 -17.01 9.89 -24.48
CA ALA A 459 -17.77 8.84 -23.78
C ALA A 459 -18.17 9.32 -22.36
N PRO A 460 -19.11 8.66 -21.66
CA PRO A 460 -19.34 8.91 -20.24
C PRO A 460 -18.05 8.62 -19.43
N CYS A 461 -17.73 9.47 -18.46
CA CYS A 461 -16.51 9.29 -17.67
C CYS A 461 -16.55 7.98 -16.84
N ASP A 462 -15.64 7.05 -17.12
CA ASP A 462 -15.60 5.70 -16.53
C ASP A 462 -14.26 5.33 -15.84
N GLY A 463 -13.22 6.17 -16.00
CA GLY A 463 -11.89 5.94 -15.40
C GLY A 463 -11.08 4.82 -16.07
N SER A 464 -11.52 4.30 -17.22
CA SER A 464 -10.82 3.26 -17.97
C SER A 464 -9.52 3.75 -18.61
N THR A 465 -8.65 2.81 -18.97
CA THR A 465 -7.40 3.06 -19.71
C THR A 465 -7.60 3.70 -21.09
N SER A 466 -8.84 3.77 -21.59
CA SER A 466 -9.18 4.51 -22.82
C SER A 466 -9.35 6.03 -22.61
N GLN A 467 -9.60 6.49 -21.37
CA GLN A 467 -9.99 7.86 -21.06
C GLN A 467 -8.91 8.71 -20.36
N SER A 468 -7.72 8.12 -20.17
CA SER A 468 -6.70 8.65 -19.29
C SER A 468 -5.42 8.96 -20.07
N TRP A 469 -5.03 10.23 -20.03
CA TRP A 469 -4.06 10.83 -20.95
C TRP A 469 -2.91 11.47 -20.19
N THR A 470 -1.73 10.87 -20.24
CA THR A 470 -0.51 11.41 -19.61
C THR A 470 0.09 12.49 -20.54
N HIS A 471 0.18 13.73 -20.06
CA HIS A 471 0.82 14.81 -20.82
C HIS A 471 2.35 14.73 -20.71
N THR A 472 3.02 14.42 -21.82
CA THR A 472 4.48 14.19 -21.90
C THR A 472 5.10 15.18 -22.88
N GLY A 473 5.74 16.24 -22.36
CA GLY A 473 6.25 17.34 -23.19
C GLY A 473 5.10 18.14 -23.80
N ASN A 474 4.97 18.09 -25.13
CA ASN A 474 3.83 18.64 -25.90
C ASN A 474 2.92 17.52 -26.42
N THR A 475 2.83 16.37 -25.74
CA THR A 475 2.20 15.16 -26.30
C THR A 475 1.19 14.58 -25.33
N LEU A 476 0.00 14.22 -25.82
CA LEU A 476 -1.05 13.59 -25.01
C LEU A 476 -1.05 12.07 -25.25
N VAL A 477 -0.63 11.31 -24.24
CA VAL A 477 -0.34 9.87 -24.34
C VAL A 477 -1.42 9.02 -23.66
N VAL A 478 -2.03 8.10 -24.40
CA VAL A 478 -2.96 7.07 -23.91
C VAL A 478 -2.35 5.68 -24.13
N TYR A 479 -2.79 4.68 -23.36
CA TYR A 479 -2.27 3.31 -23.40
C TYR A 479 -0.73 3.18 -23.28
N GLY A 480 -0.05 4.19 -22.69
CA GLY A 480 1.40 4.22 -22.46
C GLY A 480 2.28 4.43 -23.69
N ASN A 481 1.82 4.13 -24.91
CA ASN A 481 2.58 4.34 -26.15
C ASN A 481 1.79 4.84 -27.36
N LYS A 482 0.51 5.22 -27.18
CA LYS A 482 -0.27 5.88 -28.22
C LYS A 482 -0.41 7.36 -27.93
N CYS A 483 -0.24 8.17 -28.95
CA CYS A 483 -0.35 9.62 -28.87
C CYS A 483 -1.61 10.07 -29.59
N LEU A 484 -2.26 11.12 -29.07
CA LEU A 484 -3.26 11.88 -29.81
C LEU A 484 -2.63 12.35 -31.13
N ASP A 485 -3.33 12.19 -32.24
CA ASP A 485 -2.77 12.34 -33.58
C ASP A 485 -3.81 13.00 -34.51
N VAL A 486 -3.42 14.09 -35.17
CA VAL A 486 -4.24 14.71 -36.22
C VAL A 486 -4.14 13.86 -37.48
N THR A 487 -5.26 13.25 -37.89
CA THR A 487 -5.29 12.26 -38.96
C THR A 487 -4.64 12.77 -40.25
N ASN A 488 -3.62 12.05 -40.72
CA ASN A 488 -2.79 12.38 -41.89
C ASN A 488 -2.09 13.75 -41.84
N GLY A 489 -1.97 14.38 -40.66
CA GLY A 489 -1.39 15.72 -40.50
C GLY A 489 -2.12 16.83 -41.28
N SER A 490 -3.42 16.66 -41.54
CA SER A 490 -4.20 17.62 -42.34
C SER A 490 -4.67 18.82 -41.52
N THR A 491 -4.32 20.03 -41.96
CA THR A 491 -4.80 21.31 -41.39
C THR A 491 -6.17 21.74 -41.93
N THR A 492 -7.04 20.77 -42.24
CA THR A 492 -8.40 21.07 -42.74
C THR A 492 -9.38 21.07 -41.56
N ASN A 493 -10.19 22.11 -41.43
CA ASN A 493 -11.26 22.15 -40.43
C ASN A 493 -12.19 20.93 -40.55
N GLY A 494 -12.44 20.24 -39.44
CA GLY A 494 -13.26 19.03 -39.39
C GLY A 494 -12.48 17.72 -39.54
N VAL A 495 -11.15 17.76 -39.74
CA VAL A 495 -10.29 16.56 -39.68
C VAL A 495 -10.44 15.90 -38.32
N LYS A 496 -10.83 14.63 -38.31
CA LYS A 496 -11.09 13.89 -37.07
C LYS A 496 -9.81 13.43 -36.40
N MET A 497 -9.89 13.27 -35.09
CA MET A 497 -8.79 12.82 -34.24
C MET A 497 -8.71 11.30 -34.20
N GLN A 498 -7.48 10.81 -34.26
CA GLN A 498 -7.12 9.41 -34.07
C GLN A 498 -6.06 9.28 -32.98
N ILE A 499 -5.67 8.05 -32.67
CA ILE A 499 -4.43 7.76 -31.96
C ILE A 499 -3.45 7.05 -32.91
N TRP A 500 -2.16 7.31 -32.72
CA TRP A 500 -1.09 6.61 -33.42
C TRP A 500 0.03 6.23 -32.44
N THR A 501 0.99 5.42 -32.86
CA THR A 501 2.17 5.15 -32.03
C THR A 501 2.98 6.42 -31.86
N CYS A 502 3.36 6.74 -30.62
CA CYS A 502 4.13 7.95 -30.30
C CYS A 502 5.52 7.93 -30.96
N THR A 503 5.88 9.00 -31.68
CA THR A 503 7.21 9.12 -32.29
C THR A 503 8.24 9.66 -31.29
N PRO A 504 9.33 8.92 -31.00
CA PRO A 504 10.34 9.35 -30.04
C PRO A 504 11.07 10.64 -30.44
N GLY A 505 11.39 11.49 -29.46
CA GLY A 505 12.37 12.56 -29.61
C GLY A 505 11.89 13.88 -30.21
N ASN A 506 10.58 14.12 -30.37
CA ASN A 506 9.99 15.40 -30.80
C ASN A 506 10.45 15.96 -32.16
N THR A 507 11.09 15.14 -33.00
CA THR A 507 11.86 15.58 -34.18
C THR A 507 11.38 14.94 -35.49
N GLY A 508 10.07 15.06 -35.76
CA GLY A 508 9.48 14.66 -37.05
C GLY A 508 7.98 14.95 -37.13
N ASP A 509 7.19 14.20 -36.34
CA ASP A 509 5.74 14.14 -36.47
C ASP A 509 5.02 15.27 -35.71
N LEU A 510 4.98 16.44 -36.33
CA LEU A 510 4.29 17.63 -35.80
C LEU A 510 2.80 17.39 -35.51
N ASN A 511 2.15 16.42 -36.15
CA ASN A 511 0.71 16.12 -36.00
C ASN A 511 0.34 15.44 -34.66
N GLN A 512 1.32 15.13 -33.82
CA GLN A 512 1.11 14.62 -32.45
C GLN A 512 1.38 15.68 -31.36
N GLN A 513 1.80 16.90 -31.74
CA GLN A 513 2.21 17.95 -30.80
C GLN A 513 1.09 18.93 -30.48
N PHE A 514 0.75 19.07 -29.20
CA PHE A 514 -0.28 19.95 -28.68
C PHE A 514 0.25 20.81 -27.54
N THR A 515 -0.36 21.98 -27.35
CA THR A 515 -0.03 22.94 -26.31
C THR A 515 -1.30 23.42 -25.64
N VAL A 516 -1.41 23.21 -24.33
CA VAL A 516 -2.52 23.71 -23.53
C VAL A 516 -2.33 25.20 -23.30
N THR A 517 -3.29 26.00 -23.75
CA THR A 517 -3.29 27.46 -23.61
C THR A 517 -3.86 27.90 -22.27
N SER A 518 -3.59 29.14 -21.83
CA SER A 518 -4.21 29.73 -20.65
C SER A 518 -5.74 29.88 -20.76
N ALA A 519 -6.27 29.89 -21.98
CA ALA A 519 -7.70 29.82 -22.27
C ALA A 519 -8.29 28.40 -22.15
N HIS A 520 -7.52 27.43 -21.65
CA HIS A 520 -7.88 26.00 -21.51
C HIS A 520 -8.21 25.32 -22.85
N ALA A 521 -7.75 25.89 -23.97
CA ALA A 521 -7.82 25.26 -25.28
C ALA A 521 -6.56 24.44 -25.57
N ILE A 522 -6.74 23.23 -26.11
CA ILE A 522 -5.67 22.33 -26.55
C ILE A 522 -5.36 22.67 -28.01
N GLN A 523 -4.35 23.51 -28.24
CA GLN A 523 -3.95 23.98 -29.57
C GLN A 523 -2.92 23.03 -30.20
N TRP A 524 -3.01 22.77 -31.50
CA TRP A 524 -1.95 22.06 -32.24
C TRP A 524 -0.69 22.95 -32.29
N THR A 525 0.44 22.46 -31.75
CA THR A 525 1.68 23.24 -31.60
C THR A 525 2.15 23.81 -32.94
N GLY A 526 2.29 25.14 -33.01
CA GLY A 526 2.73 25.84 -34.22
C GLY A 526 1.68 25.95 -35.34
N LYS A 527 0.40 25.69 -35.02
CA LYS A 527 -0.74 25.72 -35.97
C LYS A 527 -1.88 26.60 -35.46
N SER A 528 -2.82 26.91 -36.35
CA SER A 528 -4.01 27.74 -36.07
C SER A 528 -5.23 26.95 -35.60
N GLU A 529 -5.11 25.63 -35.45
CA GLU A 529 -6.21 24.73 -35.14
C GLU A 529 -6.15 24.24 -33.68
N CYS A 530 -7.32 24.13 -33.06
CA CYS A 530 -7.54 23.68 -31.70
C CYS A 530 -8.37 22.38 -31.71
N LEU A 531 -8.20 21.57 -30.66
CA LEU A 531 -9.05 20.41 -30.40
C LEU A 531 -10.48 20.88 -30.15
N ASP A 532 -11.42 20.39 -30.94
CA ASP A 532 -12.78 20.91 -31.06
C ASP A 532 -13.81 19.79 -30.87
N LEU A 533 -14.75 20.03 -29.94
CA LEU A 533 -15.90 19.17 -29.72
C LEU A 533 -16.86 19.30 -30.92
N THR A 534 -16.78 18.33 -31.84
CA THR A 534 -17.63 18.25 -33.05
C THR A 534 -19.07 18.62 -32.75
N ASP A 535 -19.56 19.66 -33.43
CA ASP A 535 -20.91 20.23 -33.34
C ASP A 535 -21.38 20.59 -31.90
N GLY A 536 -20.45 20.73 -30.95
CA GLY A 536 -20.73 20.94 -29.53
C GLY A 536 -21.35 19.73 -28.82
N SER A 537 -21.40 18.57 -29.49
CA SER A 537 -22.21 17.43 -29.04
C SER A 537 -21.49 16.58 -27.98
N LEU A 538 -22.06 16.52 -26.78
CA LEU A 538 -21.62 15.64 -25.68
C LEU A 538 -22.13 14.19 -25.83
N ALA A 539 -22.64 13.80 -26.99
CA ALA A 539 -23.14 12.45 -27.23
C ALA A 539 -22.00 11.40 -27.17
N SER A 540 -22.26 10.27 -26.51
CA SER A 540 -21.32 9.14 -26.49
C SER A 540 -21.05 8.64 -27.91
N GLY A 541 -19.76 8.47 -28.25
CA GLY A 541 -19.30 8.12 -29.60
C GLY A 541 -19.07 9.31 -30.54
N ASN A 542 -19.33 10.57 -30.13
CA ASN A 542 -19.03 11.72 -30.97
C ASN A 542 -17.51 11.86 -31.17
N GLN A 543 -17.02 11.72 -32.41
CA GLN A 543 -15.59 11.79 -32.72
C GLN A 543 -15.08 13.23 -32.72
N ILE A 544 -13.99 13.47 -31.99
CA ILE A 544 -13.36 14.80 -31.86
C ILE A 544 -12.65 15.20 -33.15
N GLN A 545 -12.52 16.51 -33.37
CA GLN A 545 -11.92 17.08 -34.58
C GLN A 545 -10.91 18.18 -34.27
N MET A 546 -10.12 18.56 -35.28
CA MET A 546 -9.43 19.83 -35.32
C MET A 546 -10.32 20.88 -35.99
N TRP A 547 -10.34 22.09 -35.42
CA TRP A 547 -10.98 23.26 -36.01
C TRP A 547 -10.18 24.52 -35.70
N ALA A 548 -10.22 25.53 -36.57
CA ALA A 548 -9.59 26.82 -36.33
C ALA A 548 -9.91 27.37 -34.91
N CYS A 549 -8.86 27.72 -34.17
CA CYS A 549 -8.97 28.25 -32.81
C CYS A 549 -9.78 29.55 -32.80
N SER A 550 -10.84 29.61 -31.99
CA SER A 550 -11.68 30.80 -31.83
C SER A 550 -11.82 31.18 -30.37
N ALA A 551 -11.41 32.40 -30.03
CA ALA A 551 -11.57 32.93 -28.67
C ALA A 551 -13.04 32.89 -28.24
N GLY A 552 -13.30 32.33 -27.05
CA GLY A 552 -14.66 32.17 -26.52
C GLY A 552 -15.47 31.01 -27.11
N ASN A 553 -14.93 30.20 -28.02
CA ASN A 553 -15.62 28.98 -28.47
C ASN A 553 -15.61 27.91 -27.36
N THR A 554 -16.77 27.68 -26.74
CA THR A 554 -16.95 26.69 -25.67
C THR A 554 -16.65 25.25 -26.09
N ASN A 555 -16.71 24.95 -27.39
CA ASN A 555 -16.38 23.62 -27.93
C ASN A 555 -14.87 23.32 -27.92
N GLN A 556 -14.03 24.35 -27.72
CA GLN A 556 -12.57 24.25 -27.73
C GLN A 556 -11.96 24.40 -26.34
N VAL A 557 -12.78 24.51 -25.29
CA VAL A 557 -12.35 24.55 -23.89
C VAL A 557 -12.33 23.15 -23.31
N TRP A 558 -11.25 22.77 -22.62
CA TRP A 558 -11.03 21.44 -22.06
C TRP A 558 -10.50 21.52 -20.62
N ASN A 559 -11.14 20.78 -19.71
CA ASN A 559 -10.60 20.53 -18.38
C ASN A 559 -9.65 19.33 -18.46
N ILE A 560 -8.48 19.43 -17.82
CA ILE A 560 -7.50 18.35 -17.71
C ILE A 560 -7.24 18.15 -16.21
N VAL A 561 -7.63 17.00 -15.67
CA VAL A 561 -7.76 16.73 -14.22
C VAL A 561 -7.04 15.46 -13.81
#